data_AF-A0A0C9RID0-F1
#
_entry.id   AF-A0A0C9RID0-F1
#
_cell.length_a   1.000
_cell.length_b   1.000
_cell.length_c   1.000
_cell.angle_alpha   90.00
_cell.angle_beta   90.00
_cell.angle_gamma   90.00
#
_symmetry.space_group_name_H-M   'P 1'
#
loop_
_entity.id
_entity.type
_entity.pdbx_description
1 polymer ?
#
loop_
_entity_poly.entity_id
_entity_poly.type
_entity_poly.pdbx_seq_one_letter_code
_entity_poly.pdbx_strand_id
1 'polypeptide(L)'
;MSDIKSMEHPTLKVPYELLNKKFRTTQKVLDREVSHVQATASELEKSLTTETGTPVETGEISRLLGGVVAKLQVLKRKAEESISEEHQAGMVCKRRLDHLKDHANTTPSVVNQWRRQRLDRMLVEYFLRKGYYKTAQKLADTTELRDLTNIDVFMVSREVEISLANHETTRCLGWCHDNRSHLFSPLLSIMRLFFSFMNYFSLFSSFNSNFDTEKGNLVNWN
;
A
#
# COMPACT_ATOMS: atom_id res chain seq x y z
N MET A 1 17.26 21.49 -11.10
CA MET A 1 16.11 20.70 -11.64
C MET A 1 16.31 19.19 -11.53
N SER A 2 17.53 18.66 -11.69
CA SER A 2 17.87 17.24 -11.50
C SER A 2 17.55 16.73 -10.09
N ASP A 3 17.87 17.51 -9.06
CA ASP A 3 17.80 17.06 -7.66
C ASP A 3 16.36 16.94 -7.14
N ILE A 4 15.46 17.78 -7.66
CA ILE A 4 14.03 17.66 -7.37
C ILE A 4 13.47 16.40 -8.05
N LYS A 5 13.86 16.13 -9.30
CA LYS A 5 13.43 14.89 -9.98
C LYS A 5 13.90 13.63 -9.25
N SER A 6 15.14 13.60 -8.74
CA SER A 6 15.67 12.43 -8.03
C SER A 6 15.04 12.24 -6.64
N MET A 7 14.77 13.32 -5.91
CA MET A 7 14.17 13.26 -4.56
C MET A 7 12.66 13.03 -4.58
N GLU A 8 11.95 13.49 -5.61
CA GLU A 8 10.49 13.35 -5.72
C GLU A 8 10.07 12.06 -6.45
N HIS A 9 10.94 11.44 -7.24
CA HIS A 9 10.60 10.20 -7.94
C HIS A 9 10.15 9.05 -6.99
N PRO A 10 10.81 8.78 -5.85
CA PRO A 10 10.35 7.76 -4.89
C PRO A 10 8.97 8.06 -4.30
N THR A 11 8.57 9.33 -4.22
CA THR A 11 7.28 9.74 -3.69
C THR A 11 6.14 9.41 -4.65
N LEU A 12 6.42 9.27 -5.95
CA LEU A 12 5.44 8.88 -6.98
C LEU A 12 5.48 7.38 -7.29
N LYS A 13 6.67 6.76 -7.26
CA LYS A 13 6.84 5.36 -7.63
C LYS A 13 6.10 4.40 -6.69
N VAL A 14 6.25 4.58 -5.38
CA VAL A 14 5.61 3.73 -4.37
C VAL A 14 4.08 3.70 -4.53
N PRO A 15 3.35 4.83 -4.50
CA PRO A 15 1.89 4.81 -4.63
C PRO A 15 1.42 4.27 -5.99
N TYR A 16 2.19 4.47 -7.07
CA TYR A 16 1.90 3.85 -8.37
C TYR A 16 2.00 2.32 -8.33
N GLU A 17 3.03 1.77 -7.68
CA GLU A 17 3.17 0.32 -7.49
C GLU A 17 2.03 -0.24 -6.63
N LEU A 18 1.61 0.46 -5.58
CA LEU A 18 0.43 0.08 -4.79
C LEU A 18 -0.86 0.09 -5.61
N LEU A 19 -1.08 1.13 -6.43
CA LEU A 19 -2.22 1.20 -7.34
C LEU A 19 -2.23 0.03 -8.32
N ASN A 20 -1.08 -0.26 -8.95
CA ASN A 20 -0.97 -1.36 -9.91
C ASN A 20 -1.20 -2.73 -9.24
N LYS A 21 -0.70 -2.91 -8.01
CA LYS A 21 -0.98 -4.11 -7.20
C LYS A 21 -2.48 -4.24 -6.90
N LYS A 22 -3.13 -3.16 -6.47
CA LYS A 22 -4.58 -3.15 -6.19
C LYS A 22 -5.38 -3.46 -7.45
N PHE A 23 -5.10 -2.79 -8.57
CA PHE A 23 -5.74 -3.05 -9.86
C PHE A 23 -5.67 -4.52 -10.27
N ARG A 24 -4.48 -5.14 -10.20
CA ARG A 24 -4.29 -6.56 -10.54
C ARG A 24 -5.04 -7.50 -9.59
N THR A 25 -5.13 -7.16 -8.31
CA THR A 25 -5.90 -7.95 -7.32
C THR A 25 -7.39 -7.81 -7.57
N THR A 26 -7.89 -6.59 -7.78
CA THR A 26 -9.28 -6.30 -8.15
C THR A 26 -9.70 -7.09 -9.38
N GLN A 27 -8.91 -7.03 -10.45
CA GLN A 27 -9.18 -7.78 -11.68
C GLN A 27 -9.34 -9.29 -11.42
N LYS A 28 -8.40 -9.91 -10.69
CA LYS A 28 -8.48 -11.34 -10.34
C LYS A 28 -9.71 -11.70 -9.52
N VAL A 29 -10.07 -10.84 -8.56
CA VAL A 29 -11.26 -11.06 -7.72
C VAL A 29 -12.52 -10.99 -8.58
N LEU A 30 -12.64 -10.00 -9.45
CA LEU A 30 -13.79 -9.85 -10.33
C LEU A 30 -13.90 -10.99 -11.34
N ASP A 31 -12.81 -11.37 -12.01
CA ASP A 31 -12.79 -12.48 -12.95
C ASP A 31 -13.25 -13.80 -12.30
N ARG A 32 -12.86 -14.02 -11.04
CA ARG A 32 -13.29 -15.18 -10.25
C ARG A 32 -14.79 -15.14 -9.95
N GLU A 33 -15.30 -14.01 -9.50
CA GLU A 33 -16.74 -13.89 -9.19
C GLU A 33 -17.60 -13.97 -10.46
N VAL A 34 -17.15 -13.41 -11.58
CA VAL A 34 -17.80 -13.58 -12.89
C VAL A 34 -17.84 -15.06 -13.28
N SER A 35 -16.74 -15.79 -13.09
CA SER A 35 -16.70 -17.24 -13.34
C SER A 35 -17.70 -18.01 -12.47
N HIS A 36 -17.88 -17.62 -11.20
CA HIS A 36 -18.85 -18.22 -10.30
C HIS A 36 -20.30 -17.95 -10.73
N VAL A 37 -20.59 -16.72 -11.19
CA VAL A 37 -21.90 -16.37 -11.75
C VAL A 37 -22.17 -17.19 -13.01
N GLN A 38 -21.21 -17.27 -13.93
CA GLN A 38 -21.34 -18.02 -15.18
C GLN A 38 -21.57 -19.52 -14.93
N ALA A 39 -20.85 -20.13 -14.00
CA ALA A 39 -21.05 -21.53 -13.62
C ALA A 39 -22.48 -21.80 -13.13
N THR A 40 -23.02 -20.91 -12.29
CA THR A 40 -24.38 -21.05 -11.73
C THR A 40 -25.44 -20.78 -12.80
N ALA A 41 -25.20 -19.82 -13.70
CA ALA A 41 -26.10 -19.54 -14.82
C ALA A 41 -26.15 -20.71 -15.82
N SER A 42 -25.00 -21.33 -16.13
CA SER A 42 -24.97 -22.51 -17.00
C SER A 42 -25.63 -23.74 -16.37
N GLU A 43 -25.62 -23.89 -15.04
CA GLU A 43 -26.41 -24.93 -14.35
C GLU A 43 -27.91 -24.72 -14.57
N LEU A 44 -28.38 -23.47 -14.43
CA LEU A 44 -29.76 -23.10 -14.71
C LEU A 44 -30.15 -23.37 -16.17
N GLU A 45 -29.32 -22.96 -17.14
CA GLU A 45 -29.57 -23.20 -18.57
C GLU A 45 -29.69 -24.70 -18.88
N LYS A 46 -28.78 -25.52 -18.32
CA LYS A 46 -28.81 -26.98 -18.52
C LYS A 46 -30.11 -27.61 -18.01
N SER A 47 -30.58 -27.20 -16.84
CA SER A 47 -31.85 -27.66 -16.29
C SER A 47 -33.03 -27.33 -17.21
N LEU A 48 -33.00 -26.18 -17.90
CA LEU A 48 -34.03 -25.76 -18.84
C LEU A 48 -33.97 -26.51 -20.19
N THR A 49 -32.80 -26.98 -20.61
CA THR A 49 -32.58 -27.66 -21.90
C THR A 49 -32.70 -29.19 -21.84
N THR A 50 -33.12 -29.77 -20.71
CA THR A 50 -33.16 -31.23 -20.55
C THR A 50 -34.07 -31.87 -21.62
N GLU A 51 -33.47 -32.65 -22.53
CA GLU A 51 -34.12 -33.30 -23.69
C GLU A 51 -35.06 -34.46 -23.30
N THR A 52 -35.10 -34.86 -22.03
CA THR A 52 -36.08 -35.81 -21.52
C THR A 52 -37.34 -35.03 -21.15
N GLY A 53 -38.46 -35.30 -21.82
CA GLY A 53 -39.76 -34.59 -21.68
C GLY A 53 -40.43 -34.65 -20.29
N THR A 54 -39.67 -34.65 -19.21
CA THR A 54 -40.09 -34.42 -17.84
C THR A 54 -40.21 -32.91 -17.58
N PRO A 55 -41.38 -32.41 -17.13
CA PRO A 55 -41.54 -31.01 -16.73
C PRO A 55 -40.58 -30.69 -15.59
N VAL A 56 -39.73 -29.68 -15.76
CA VAL A 56 -38.87 -29.18 -14.67
C VAL A 56 -39.77 -28.59 -13.58
N GLU A 57 -39.56 -29.00 -12.34
CA GLU A 57 -40.36 -28.52 -11.22
C GLU A 57 -40.11 -27.02 -10.99
N THR A 58 -41.17 -26.21 -10.90
CA THR A 58 -41.07 -24.75 -10.68
C THR A 58 -40.23 -24.40 -9.44
N GLY A 59 -40.23 -25.29 -8.43
CA GLY A 59 -39.41 -25.16 -7.23
C GLY A 59 -37.90 -25.25 -7.52
N GLU A 60 -37.48 -26.11 -8.44
CA GLU A 60 -36.08 -26.26 -8.84
C GLU A 60 -35.56 -25.06 -9.62
N ILE A 61 -36.36 -24.54 -10.57
CA ILE A 61 -36.05 -23.31 -11.31
C ILE A 61 -35.91 -22.14 -10.35
N SER A 62 -36.85 -22.02 -9.40
CA SER A 62 -36.82 -20.96 -8.38
C SER A 62 -35.58 -21.05 -7.49
N ARG A 63 -35.15 -22.27 -7.12
CA ARG A 63 -33.90 -22.50 -6.36
C ARG A 63 -32.66 -22.08 -7.15
N LEU A 64 -32.57 -22.46 -8.42
CA LEU A 64 -31.43 -22.15 -9.28
C LEU A 64 -31.34 -20.64 -9.56
N LEU A 65 -32.47 -19.98 -9.86
CA LEU A 65 -32.55 -18.53 -9.97
C LEU A 65 -32.12 -17.83 -8.67
N GLY A 66 -32.56 -18.33 -7.52
CA GLY A 66 -32.11 -17.84 -6.21
C GLY A 66 -30.59 -17.94 -6.03
N GLY A 67 -29.98 -19.03 -6.53
CA GLY A 67 -28.53 -19.21 -6.57
C GLY A 67 -27.81 -18.18 -7.44
N VAL A 68 -28.31 -17.93 -8.66
CA VAL A 68 -27.77 -16.90 -9.56
C VAL A 68 -27.86 -15.51 -8.93
N VAL A 69 -29.00 -15.16 -8.35
CA VAL A 69 -29.21 -13.87 -7.65
C VAL A 69 -28.22 -13.73 -6.50
N ALA A 70 -28.02 -14.78 -5.69
CA ALA A 70 -27.05 -14.75 -4.60
C ALA A 70 -25.61 -14.51 -5.10
N LYS A 71 -25.19 -15.15 -6.20
CA LYS A 71 -23.86 -14.91 -6.79
C LYS A 71 -23.72 -13.50 -7.36
N LEU A 72 -24.74 -12.97 -8.02
CA LEU A 72 -24.76 -11.60 -8.53
C LEU A 72 -24.66 -10.58 -7.40
N GLN A 73 -25.32 -10.80 -6.26
CA GLN A 73 -25.21 -9.95 -5.08
C GLN A 73 -23.78 -9.95 -4.50
N VAL A 74 -23.12 -11.11 -4.46
CA VAL A 74 -21.73 -11.22 -4.02
C VAL A 74 -20.79 -10.48 -4.97
N LEU A 75 -20.95 -10.68 -6.29
CA LEU A 75 -20.18 -9.98 -7.31
C LEU A 75 -20.35 -8.46 -7.18
N LYS A 76 -21.59 -7.97 -7.06
CA LYS A 76 -21.88 -6.55 -6.88
C LYS A 76 -21.15 -5.97 -5.68
N ARG A 77 -21.29 -6.60 -4.50
CA ARG A 77 -20.63 -6.14 -3.27
C ARG A 77 -19.12 -6.09 -3.42
N LYS A 78 -18.51 -7.14 -3.96
CA LYS A 78 -17.06 -7.20 -4.17
C LYS A 78 -16.57 -6.18 -5.19
N ALA A 79 -17.35 -5.91 -6.24
CA ALA A 79 -17.04 -4.88 -7.22
C ALA A 79 -17.06 -3.49 -6.60
N GLU A 80 -18.10 -3.16 -5.83
CA GLU A 80 -18.20 -1.86 -5.14
C GLU A 80 -17.01 -1.63 -4.19
N GLU A 81 -16.66 -2.63 -3.37
CA GLU A 81 -15.51 -2.58 -2.46
C GLU A 81 -14.18 -2.42 -3.22
N SER A 82 -13.94 -3.28 -4.22
CA SER A 82 -12.66 -3.28 -4.95
C SER A 82 -12.47 -2.02 -5.80
N ILE A 83 -13.54 -1.49 -6.42
CA ILE A 83 -13.52 -0.24 -7.18
C ILE A 83 -13.27 0.94 -6.24
N SER A 84 -13.93 0.98 -5.08
CA SER A 84 -13.73 2.04 -4.09
C SER A 84 -12.27 2.09 -3.60
N GLU A 85 -11.69 0.93 -3.29
CA GLU A 85 -10.28 0.82 -2.89
C GLU A 85 -9.29 1.25 -3.98
N GLU A 86 -9.53 0.84 -5.22
CA GLU A 86 -8.72 1.24 -6.37
C GLU A 86 -8.81 2.74 -6.62
N HIS A 87 -10.03 3.30 -6.55
CA HIS A 87 -10.26 4.73 -6.68
C HIS A 87 -9.48 5.52 -5.62
N GLN A 88 -9.52 5.08 -4.36
CA GLN A 88 -8.77 5.73 -3.29
C GLN A 88 -7.25 5.70 -3.55
N ALA A 89 -6.71 4.58 -4.02
CA ALA A 89 -5.30 4.48 -4.41
C ALA A 89 -4.96 5.42 -5.58
N GLY A 90 -5.85 5.54 -6.57
CA GLY A 90 -5.72 6.50 -7.66
C GLY A 90 -5.71 7.95 -7.18
N MET A 91 -6.57 8.29 -6.22
CA MET A 91 -6.63 9.62 -5.62
C MET A 91 -5.38 10.00 -4.82
N VAL A 92 -4.70 9.03 -4.20
CA VAL A 92 -3.38 9.25 -3.59
C VAL A 92 -2.34 9.61 -4.65
N CYS A 93 -2.27 8.87 -5.76
CA CYS A 93 -1.39 9.19 -6.88
C CYS A 93 -1.66 10.59 -7.44
N LYS A 94 -2.94 10.92 -7.65
CA LYS A 94 -3.38 12.23 -8.15
C LYS A 94 -2.93 13.36 -7.21
N ARG A 95 -3.18 13.25 -5.90
CA ARG A 95 -2.80 14.29 -4.93
C ARG A 95 -1.29 14.54 -4.88
N ARG A 96 -0.47 13.49 -5.01
CA ARG A 96 0.98 13.65 -5.08
C ARG A 96 1.46 14.31 -6.36
N LEU A 97 0.81 13.99 -7.49
CA LEU A 97 1.09 14.65 -8.76
C LEU A 97 0.70 16.14 -8.71
N ASP A 98 -0.46 16.46 -8.14
CA ASP A 98 -0.93 17.83 -8.00
C ASP A 98 -0.02 18.64 -7.07
N HIS A 99 0.40 18.07 -5.93
CA HIS A 99 1.43 18.66 -5.08
C HIS A 99 2.74 18.90 -5.84
N LEU A 100 3.17 18.00 -6.73
CA LEU A 100 4.37 18.23 -7.53
C LEU A 100 4.20 19.36 -8.55
N LYS A 101 2.99 19.58 -9.07
CA LYS A 101 2.70 20.71 -9.98
C LYS A 101 2.80 22.05 -9.26
N ASP A 102 2.44 22.12 -7.98
CA ASP A 102 2.51 23.35 -7.19
C ASP A 102 3.94 23.90 -7.07
N HIS A 103 4.97 23.05 -7.18
CA HIS A 103 6.36 23.50 -7.29
C HIS A 103 6.61 24.39 -8.51
N ALA A 104 5.96 24.10 -9.64
CA ALA A 104 6.13 24.86 -10.89
C ALA A 104 5.22 26.10 -10.95
N ASN A 105 4.49 26.40 -9.87
CA ASN A 105 3.64 27.57 -9.78
C ASN A 105 4.49 28.85 -9.68
N THR A 106 3.99 29.95 -10.23
CA THR A 106 4.64 31.27 -10.19
C THR A 106 4.24 32.09 -8.96
N THR A 107 3.20 31.67 -8.23
CA THR A 107 2.67 32.38 -7.06
C THR A 107 3.55 32.10 -5.82
N PRO A 108 4.19 33.12 -5.20
CA PRO A 108 5.12 32.91 -4.09
C PRO A 108 4.53 32.22 -2.86
N SER A 109 3.26 32.49 -2.53
CA SER A 109 2.57 31.86 -1.39
C SER A 109 2.42 30.35 -1.59
N VAL A 110 2.02 29.91 -2.79
CA VAL A 110 1.86 28.50 -3.16
C VAL A 110 3.22 27.79 -3.09
N VAL A 111 4.27 28.40 -3.66
CA VAL A 111 5.62 27.81 -3.64
C VAL A 111 6.16 27.69 -2.21
N ASN A 112 5.92 28.68 -1.34
CA ASN A 112 6.34 28.63 0.05
C ASN A 112 5.57 27.57 0.86
N GLN A 113 4.26 27.44 0.62
CA GLN A 113 3.46 26.36 1.20
C GLN A 113 3.97 24.99 0.76
N TRP A 114 4.25 24.82 -0.53
CA TRP A 114 4.83 23.59 -1.09
C TRP A 114 6.16 23.23 -0.42
N ARG A 115 7.06 24.21 -0.23
CA ARG A 115 8.35 24.00 0.46
C ARG A 115 8.16 23.52 1.89
N ARG A 116 7.20 24.08 2.62
CA ARG A 116 6.87 23.68 3.99
C ARG A 116 6.33 22.24 4.03
N GLN A 117 5.35 21.93 3.19
CA GLN A 117 4.79 20.58 3.08
C GLN A 117 5.85 19.54 2.69
N ARG A 118 6.77 19.91 1.78
CA ARG A 118 7.91 19.07 1.40
C ARG A 118 8.83 18.79 2.60
N LEU A 119 9.15 19.80 3.40
CA LEU A 119 9.97 19.63 4.61
C LEU A 119 9.28 18.73 5.62
N ASP A 120 8.01 18.99 5.92
CA ASP A 120 7.23 18.19 6.88
C ASP A 120 7.15 16.72 6.42
N ARG A 121 6.94 16.47 5.12
CA ARG A 121 6.98 15.13 4.53
C ARG A 121 8.35 14.46 4.70
N MET A 122 9.45 15.18 4.48
CA MET A 122 10.80 14.65 4.68
C MET A 122 11.05 14.30 6.16
N LEU A 123 10.53 15.10 7.09
CA LEU A 123 10.60 14.83 8.53
C LEU A 123 9.79 13.59 8.92
N VAL A 124 8.57 13.43 8.39
CA VAL A 124 7.76 12.22 8.58
C VAL A 124 8.54 10.99 8.13
N GLU A 125 9.11 11.01 6.93
CA GLU A 125 9.87 9.89 6.40
C GLU A 125 11.12 9.58 7.23
N TYR A 126 11.82 10.62 7.69
CA TYR A 126 12.94 10.49 8.61
C TYR A 126 12.52 9.81 9.92
N PHE A 127 11.41 10.25 10.53
CA PHE A 127 10.89 9.64 11.76
C PHE A 127 10.51 8.18 11.57
N LEU A 128 9.88 7.83 10.44
CA LEU A 128 9.56 6.43 10.13
C LEU A 128 10.82 5.58 10.00
N ARG A 129 11.86 6.08 9.33
CA ARG A 129 13.15 5.38 9.17
C ARG A 129 13.91 5.21 10.49
N LYS A 130 13.70 6.12 11.45
CA LYS A 130 14.28 6.05 12.80
C LYS A 130 13.42 5.28 13.81
N GLY A 131 12.26 4.74 13.39
CA GLY A 131 11.35 4.01 14.27
C GLY A 131 10.47 4.89 15.16
N TYR A 132 10.44 6.21 14.94
CA TYR A 132 9.59 7.16 15.66
C TYR A 132 8.17 7.22 15.06
N TYR A 133 7.49 6.07 14.97
CA TYR A 133 6.20 5.94 14.26
C TYR A 133 5.10 6.84 14.84
N LYS A 134 5.01 6.98 16.17
CA LYS A 134 4.00 7.82 16.82
C LYS A 134 4.18 9.30 16.46
N THR A 135 5.43 9.77 16.46
CA THR A 135 5.78 11.15 16.09
C THR A 135 5.51 11.39 14.61
N ALA A 136 5.87 10.44 13.75
CA ALA A 136 5.59 10.49 12.31
C ALA A 136 4.09 10.60 12.02
N GLN A 137 3.27 9.77 12.67
CA GLN A 137 1.81 9.83 12.55
C GLN A 137 1.25 11.17 13.02
N LYS A 138 1.64 11.62 14.22
CA LYS A 138 1.17 12.90 14.77
C LYS A 138 1.50 14.08 13.87
N LEU A 139 2.71 14.12 13.31
CA LEU A 139 3.11 15.16 12.37
C LEU A 139 2.23 15.13 11.12
N ALA A 140 2.10 13.96 10.48
CA ALA A 140 1.32 13.80 9.27
C ALA A 140 -0.17 14.12 9.46
N ASP A 141 -0.74 13.79 10.61
CA ASP A 141 -2.14 14.09 10.93
C ASP A 141 -2.34 15.60 11.18
N THR A 142 -1.41 16.24 11.89
CA THR A 142 -1.49 17.70 12.21
C THR A 142 -1.32 18.57 10.96
N THR A 143 -0.52 18.11 10.00
CA THR A 143 -0.24 18.85 8.76
C THR A 143 -1.06 18.38 7.56
N GLU A 144 -1.97 17.42 7.76
CA GLU A 144 -2.78 16.79 6.71
C GLU A 144 -1.93 16.21 5.54
N LEU A 145 -0.78 15.62 5.86
CA LEU A 145 0.19 15.11 4.88
C LEU A 145 0.15 13.59 4.70
N ARG A 146 -0.78 12.87 5.35
CA ARG A 146 -0.84 11.40 5.29
C ARG A 146 -0.72 10.88 3.86
N ASP A 147 -1.50 11.43 2.94
CA ASP A 147 -1.54 10.98 1.54
C ASP A 147 -0.28 11.33 0.73
N LEU A 148 0.51 12.29 1.20
CA LEU A 148 1.81 12.62 0.63
C LEU A 148 2.94 11.76 1.24
N THR A 149 2.65 10.95 2.26
CA THR A 149 3.64 10.13 2.99
C THR A 149 3.37 8.64 2.81
N ASN A 150 4.39 7.81 3.05
CA ASN A 150 4.27 6.34 2.94
C ASN A 150 3.99 5.67 4.29
N ILE A 151 3.36 6.37 5.25
CA ILE A 151 3.15 5.88 6.62
C ILE A 151 2.54 4.47 6.62
N ASP A 152 1.48 4.24 5.87
CA ASP A 152 0.77 2.95 5.91
C ASP A 152 1.66 1.79 5.43
N VAL A 153 2.57 2.04 4.48
CA VAL A 153 3.55 1.05 4.02
C VAL A 153 4.54 0.70 5.14
N PHE A 154 5.04 1.71 5.86
CA PHE A 154 5.94 1.49 7.01
C PHE A 154 5.25 0.80 8.18
N MET A 155 3.95 1.05 8.37
CA MET A 155 3.17 0.41 9.43
C MET A 155 3.00 -1.09 9.19
N VAL A 156 2.77 -1.52 7.95
CA VAL A 156 2.76 -2.96 7.60
C VAL A 156 4.09 -3.62 7.93
N SER A 157 5.22 -2.98 7.60
CA SER A 157 6.55 -3.50 7.94
C SER A 157 6.76 -3.58 9.45
N ARG A 158 6.36 -2.55 10.20
CA ARG A 158 6.44 -2.53 11.66
C ARG A 158 5.62 -3.65 12.30
N GLU A 159 4.43 -3.94 11.79
CA GLU A 159 3.60 -5.04 12.29
C GLU A 159 4.27 -6.40 12.08
N VAL A 160 4.94 -6.60 10.94
CA VAL A 160 5.75 -7.81 10.69
C VAL A 160 6.92 -7.89 11.66
N GLU A 161 7.63 -6.79 11.91
CA GLU A 161 8.72 -6.73 12.89
C GLU A 161 8.25 -7.08 14.31
N ILE A 162 7.13 -6.51 14.77
CA ILE A 162 6.54 -6.82 16.09
C ILE A 162 6.14 -8.29 16.19
N SER A 163 5.52 -8.83 15.13
CA SER A 163 5.13 -10.25 15.05
C SER A 163 6.36 -11.16 15.19
N LEU A 164 7.44 -10.84 14.47
CA LEU A 164 8.69 -11.61 14.53
C LEU A 164 9.36 -11.51 15.90
N ALA A 165 9.33 -10.33 16.54
CA ALA A 165 9.84 -10.15 17.91
C ALA A 165 9.06 -11.00 18.94
N ASN A 166 7.77 -11.26 18.68
CA ASN A 166 6.93 -12.14 19.48
C ASN A 166 7.01 -13.62 19.07
N HIS A 167 7.95 -14.00 18.20
CA HIS A 167 8.10 -15.34 17.65
C HIS A 167 6.89 -15.84 16.83
N GLU A 168 6.05 -14.93 16.34
CA GLU A 168 4.92 -15.23 15.45
C GLU A 168 5.32 -15.07 13.98
N THR A 169 5.36 -16.15 13.22
CA THR A 169 5.81 -16.15 11.81
C THR A 169 4.69 -15.97 10.79
N THR A 170 3.42 -16.12 11.20
CA THR A 170 2.25 -16.08 10.30
C THR A 170 2.17 -14.79 9.47
N ARG A 171 2.36 -13.62 10.09
CA ARG A 171 2.32 -12.33 9.37
C ARG A 171 3.48 -12.19 8.39
N CYS A 172 4.68 -12.65 8.78
CA CYS A 172 5.85 -12.64 7.91
C CYS A 172 5.64 -13.52 6.66
N LEU A 173 5.07 -14.71 6.84
CA LEU A 173 4.73 -15.62 5.74
C LEU A 173 3.67 -15.03 4.81
N GLY A 174 2.63 -14.39 5.36
CA GLY A 174 1.63 -13.67 4.57
C GLY A 174 2.26 -12.54 3.74
N TRP A 175 3.11 -11.73 4.38
CA TRP A 175 3.85 -10.67 3.68
C TRP A 175 4.75 -11.22 2.57
N CYS A 176 5.40 -12.36 2.80
CA CYS A 176 6.21 -13.04 1.79
C CYS A 176 5.37 -13.53 0.60
N HIS A 177 4.18 -14.07 0.86
CA HIS A 177 3.27 -14.47 -0.21
C HIS A 177 2.85 -13.25 -1.07
N ASP A 178 2.51 -12.15 -0.42
CA ASP A 178 2.00 -10.93 -1.06
C ASP A 178 3.05 -10.14 -1.84
N ASN A 179 4.33 -10.40 -1.60
CA ASN A 179 5.46 -9.74 -2.26
C ASN A 179 6.28 -10.72 -3.12
N ARG A 180 5.80 -11.95 -3.35
CA ARG A 180 6.55 -13.04 -4.00
C ARG A 180 7.19 -12.66 -5.35
N SER A 181 6.51 -11.85 -6.16
CA SER A 181 7.03 -11.35 -7.45
C SER A 181 8.26 -10.44 -7.31
N HIS A 182 8.41 -9.77 -6.17
CA HIS A 182 9.56 -8.93 -5.80
C HIS A 182 10.58 -9.69 -4.94
N LEU A 183 10.21 -10.88 -4.43
CA LEU A 183 11.02 -11.75 -3.55
C LEU A 183 11.78 -12.87 -4.27
N PHE A 184 11.77 -12.92 -5.60
CA PHE A 184 12.52 -13.93 -6.38
C PHE A 184 14.05 -13.88 -6.19
N SER A 185 14.54 -13.05 -5.27
CA SER A 185 15.82 -13.23 -4.58
C SER A 185 15.57 -13.19 -3.05
N PRO A 186 15.24 -14.33 -2.42
CA PRO A 186 14.61 -14.37 -1.09
C PRO A 186 15.53 -13.92 0.05
N LEU A 187 16.84 -14.12 -0.06
CA LEU A 187 17.83 -13.53 0.84
C LEU A 187 18.10 -12.06 0.52
N LEU A 188 18.14 -11.69 -0.76
CA LEU A 188 18.54 -10.36 -1.19
C LEU A 188 17.46 -9.29 -1.03
N SER A 189 16.16 -9.58 -0.92
CA SER A 189 15.15 -8.50 -0.79
C SER A 189 14.80 -8.18 0.66
N ILE A 190 14.73 -9.18 1.54
CA ILE A 190 14.71 -8.93 3.00
C ILE A 190 16.07 -8.39 3.43
N MET A 191 17.20 -8.95 2.97
CA MET A 191 18.51 -8.32 3.18
C MET A 191 18.70 -7.04 2.37
N ARG A 192 17.99 -6.69 1.28
CA ARG A 192 18.13 -5.35 0.65
C ARG A 192 17.20 -4.33 1.28
N LEU A 193 16.07 -4.70 1.85
CA LEU A 193 15.30 -3.81 2.73
C LEU A 193 16.08 -3.63 4.04
N PHE A 194 16.54 -4.71 4.67
CA PHE A 194 17.46 -4.63 5.81
C PHE A 194 18.79 -3.95 5.47
N PHE A 195 19.45 -4.20 4.32
CA PHE A 195 20.71 -3.54 3.91
C PHE A 195 20.49 -2.15 3.34
N SER A 196 19.34 -1.81 2.76
CA SER A 196 19.02 -0.42 2.42
C SER A 196 18.73 0.38 3.69
N PHE A 197 18.20 -0.26 4.74
CA PHE A 197 18.14 0.29 6.10
C PHE A 197 19.49 0.24 6.85
N MET A 198 20.34 -0.78 6.66
CA MET A 198 21.62 -0.98 7.36
C MET A 198 22.80 -0.26 6.70
N ASN A 199 22.83 -0.04 5.38
CA ASN A 199 23.78 0.90 4.75
C ASN A 199 23.46 2.35 5.16
N TYR A 200 22.19 2.65 5.43
CA TYR A 200 21.79 3.89 6.12
C TYR A 200 22.24 3.92 7.60
N PHE A 201 22.44 2.76 8.23
CA PHE A 201 22.95 2.61 9.60
C PHE A 201 24.48 2.62 9.68
N SER A 202 25.19 2.16 8.64
CA SER A 202 26.64 2.28 8.49
C SER A 202 27.09 3.74 8.35
N LEU A 203 26.36 4.53 7.54
CA LEU A 203 26.53 5.99 7.52
C LEU A 203 26.24 6.65 8.87
N PHE A 204 25.33 6.06 9.66
CA PHE A 204 24.96 6.53 11.00
C PHE A 204 26.02 6.15 12.05
N SER A 205 26.68 5.00 11.96
CA SER A 205 27.81 4.63 12.83
C SER A 205 29.01 5.56 12.63
N SER A 206 29.32 5.95 11.39
CA SER A 206 30.39 6.93 11.09
C SER A 206 30.03 8.37 11.48
N PHE A 207 28.75 8.71 11.61
CA PHE A 207 28.31 10.04 12.09
C PHE A 207 28.18 10.09 13.63
N ASN A 208 27.72 9.00 14.26
CA ASN A 208 27.60 8.89 15.72
C ASN A 208 28.98 8.79 16.40
N SER A 209 29.96 8.16 15.74
CA SER A 209 31.37 8.21 16.17
C SER A 209 31.99 9.62 16.10
N ASN A 210 31.41 10.56 15.36
CA ASN A 210 31.86 11.97 15.36
C ASN A 210 31.09 12.81 16.38
N PHE A 211 29.83 12.44 16.70
CA PHE A 211 28.99 13.16 17.66
C PHE A 211 29.29 12.79 19.13
N ASP A 212 29.71 11.55 19.41
CA ASP A 212 30.11 11.13 20.75
C ASP A 212 31.49 11.70 21.16
N THR A 213 32.35 12.07 20.20
CA THR A 213 33.63 12.75 20.47
C THR A 213 33.43 14.22 20.86
N GLU A 214 32.39 14.90 20.35
CA GLU A 214 32.08 16.29 20.70
C GLU A 214 31.38 16.42 22.07
N LYS A 215 30.64 15.39 22.51
CA LYS A 215 30.05 15.37 23.86
C LYS A 215 31.05 15.06 24.97
N GLY A 216 32.19 14.45 24.64
CA GLY A 216 33.29 14.18 25.58
C GLY A 216 34.10 15.42 26.00
N ASN A 217 33.95 16.55 25.29
CA ASN A 217 34.73 17.78 25.54
C ASN A 217 33.94 18.93 26.17
N LEU A 218 32.71 18.69 26.65
CA LEU A 218 31.88 19.71 27.30
C LEU A 218 31.64 19.46 28.80
N VAL A 219 32.55 18.74 29.46
CA VAL A 219 32.62 18.67 30.93
C VAL A 219 34.02 19.07 31.38
N ASN A 220 34.28 20.38 31.39
CA ASN A 220 35.18 21.06 32.33
C ASN A 220 35.18 22.56 32.02
N TRP A 221 34.30 23.29 32.70
CA TRP A 221 34.46 24.72 32.96
C TRP A 221 34.31 24.91 34.47
N ASN A 222 35.44 24.78 35.16
CA ASN A 222 35.80 25.61 36.32
C ASN A 222 37.04 26.39 35.90
#